data_AF-A0A662TXM8-F1
#
_entry.id   AF-A0A662TXM8-F1
#
_cell.length_a   1.000
_cell.length_b   1.000
_cell.length_c   1.000
_cell.angle_alpha   90.00
_cell.angle_beta   90.00
_cell.angle_gamma   90.00
#
_symmetry.space_group_name_H-M   'P 1'
#
loop_
_entity.id
_entity.type
_entity.pdbx_description
1 polymer ?
#
loop_
_entity_poly.entity_id
_entity_poly.type
_entity_poly.pdbx_seq_one_letter_code
_entity_poly.pdbx_strand_id
1 'polypeptide(L)'
;MLCSNNYLNLTNHPKLIQGAIEAAKKYGAGSGSVRPIAGTMDIHLELEKKLAKFKGTEDALVYQTGFAANAGLIPQLAGKGDIIIS
;
A
#
# COMPACT_ATOMS: atom_id res chain seq x y z
N MET A 1 -25.01 -3.97 3.27
CA MET A 1 -24.28 -3.10 4.22
C MET A 1 -24.32 -1.68 3.66
N LEU A 2 -25.04 -0.75 4.30
CA LEU A 2 -25.32 0.60 3.76
C LEU A 2 -24.30 1.67 4.20
N CYS A 3 -23.23 1.28 4.88
CA CYS A 3 -22.19 2.17 5.43
C CYS A 3 -20.76 1.66 5.13
N SER A 4 -20.59 0.94 4.02
CA SER A 4 -19.28 0.43 3.59
C SER A 4 -18.55 1.42 2.70
N ASN A 5 -17.22 1.48 2.83
CA ASN A 5 -16.33 2.22 1.91
C ASN A 5 -15.90 1.39 0.70
N ASN A 6 -16.55 0.25 0.43
CA ASN A 6 -16.33 -0.58 -0.75
C ASN A 6 -17.03 0.02 -1.99
N TYR A 7 -16.63 1.25 -2.37
CA TYR A 7 -17.33 2.08 -3.37
C TYR A 7 -17.53 1.40 -4.73
N LEU A 8 -16.55 0.59 -5.16
CA LEU A 8 -16.58 -0.10 -6.46
C LEU A 8 -16.99 -1.57 -6.33
N ASN A 9 -17.39 -2.01 -5.13
CA ASN A 9 -17.70 -3.40 -4.81
C ASN A 9 -16.59 -4.43 -5.18
N LEU A 10 -15.32 -4.01 -5.15
CA LEU A 10 -14.20 -4.84 -5.61
C LEU A 10 -13.81 -5.95 -4.62
N THR A 11 -14.18 -5.82 -3.35
CA THR A 11 -13.88 -6.85 -2.32
C THR A 11 -14.34 -8.25 -2.72
N ASN A 12 -15.44 -8.38 -3.45
CA ASN A 12 -15.99 -9.67 -3.89
C ASN A 12 -15.73 -9.97 -5.37
N HIS A 13 -14.94 -9.14 -6.05
CA HIS A 13 -14.73 -9.29 -7.48
C HIS A 13 -13.91 -10.58 -7.75
N PRO A 14 -14.36 -11.51 -8.61
CA PRO A 14 -13.72 -12.82 -8.80
C PRO A 14 -12.22 -12.73 -9.13
N LYS A 15 -11.83 -11.76 -9.97
CA LYS A 15 -10.41 -11.55 -10.32
C LYS A 15 -9.53 -11.13 -9.12
N LEU A 16 -10.08 -10.38 -8.15
CA LEU A 16 -9.30 -10.00 -6.96
C LEU A 16 -9.14 -11.18 -6.00
N ILE A 17 -10.21 -11.96 -5.81
CA ILE A 17 -10.15 -13.19 -5.01
C ILE A 17 -9.09 -14.13 -5.58
N GLN A 18 -9.12 -14.36 -6.89
CA GLN A 18 -8.14 -15.21 -7.56
C GLN A 18 -6.71 -14.67 -7.41
N GLY A 19 -6.51 -13.37 -7.64
CA GLY A 19 -5.19 -12.75 -7.48
C GLY A 19 -4.64 -12.85 -6.05
N ALA A 20 -5.50 -12.73 -5.03
CA ALA A 20 -5.10 -12.92 -3.63
C ALA A 20 -4.70 -14.37 -3.34
N ILE A 21 -5.43 -15.36 -3.87
CA ILE A 21 -5.10 -16.79 -3.73
C ILE A 21 -3.75 -17.09 -4.39
N GLU A 22 -3.51 -16.58 -5.59
CA GLU A 22 -2.26 -16.79 -6.33
C GLU A 22 -1.08 -16.14 -5.61
N ALA A 23 -1.25 -14.92 -5.10
CA ALA A 23 -0.24 -14.22 -4.31
C ALA A 23 0.10 -15.01 -3.04
N ALA A 24 -0.90 -15.50 -2.30
CA ALA A 24 -0.67 -16.29 -1.09
C ALA A 24 0.07 -17.61 -1.37
N LYS A 25 -0.21 -18.27 -2.51
CA LYS A 25 0.52 -19.48 -2.94
C LYS A 25 1.97 -19.18 -3.32
N LYS A 26 2.24 -18.04 -3.98
CA LYS A 26 3.60 -17.67 -4.44
C LYS A 26 4.46 -17.10 -3.31
N TYR A 27 3.91 -16.22 -2.47
CA TYR A 27 4.67 -15.43 -1.50
C TYR A 27 4.48 -15.87 -0.04
N GLY A 28 3.55 -16.80 0.23
CA GLY A 28 3.16 -17.17 1.59
C GLY A 28 2.24 -16.14 2.24
N ALA A 29 2.08 -16.25 3.56
CA ALA A 29 1.14 -15.43 4.33
C ALA A 29 1.60 -13.98 4.56
N GLY A 30 2.88 -13.67 4.30
CA GLY A 30 3.46 -12.34 4.49
C GLY A 30 4.97 -12.36 4.25
N SER A 31 5.59 -11.18 4.28
CA SER A 31 7.03 -11.01 3.97
C SER A 31 7.98 -11.58 5.02
N GLY A 32 7.51 -11.90 6.23
CA GLY A 32 8.34 -12.37 7.34
C GLY A 32 9.34 -11.35 7.90
N SER A 33 9.39 -10.14 7.36
CA SER A 33 10.33 -9.08 7.77
C SER A 33 9.85 -7.69 7.32
N VAL A 34 10.47 -6.65 7.87
CA VAL A 34 10.27 -5.26 7.45
C VAL A 34 11.04 -4.95 6.16
N ARG A 35 10.58 -3.95 5.41
CA ARG A 35 11.15 -3.55 4.11
C ARG A 35 12.68 -3.36 4.13
N PRO A 36 13.29 -2.69 5.14
CA PRO A 36 14.74 -2.43 5.12
C PRO A 36 15.63 -3.63 5.40
N ILE A 37 15.09 -4.77 5.87
CA ILE A 37 15.90 -5.94 6.24
C ILE A 37 15.77 -7.03 5.17
N ALA A 38 14.60 -7.68 5.10
CA ALA A 38 14.33 -8.75 4.15
C ALA A 38 12.87 -8.78 3.69
N GLY A 39 12.11 -7.72 3.95
CA GLY A 39 10.67 -7.68 3.71
C GLY A 39 10.23 -7.19 2.34
N THR A 40 11.17 -6.77 1.48
CA THR A 40 10.85 -6.28 0.14
C THR A 40 10.75 -7.44 -0.84
N MET A 41 9.55 -7.68 -1.37
CA MET A 41 9.25 -8.69 -2.39
C MET A 41 8.99 -8.01 -3.74
N ASP A 42 9.15 -8.75 -4.84
CA ASP A 42 8.82 -8.31 -6.21
C ASP A 42 7.38 -7.77 -6.31
N ILE A 43 6.40 -8.41 -5.67
CA ILE A 43 5.00 -7.93 -5.65
C ILE A 43 4.83 -6.52 -5.07
N HIS A 44 5.64 -6.13 -4.08
CA HIS A 44 5.59 -4.78 -3.52
C HIS A 44 6.06 -3.75 -4.56
N LEU A 45 7.20 -4.03 -5.21
CA LEU A 45 7.78 -3.15 -6.22
C LEU A 45 6.90 -3.05 -7.48
N GLU A 46 6.28 -4.15 -7.89
CA GLU A 46 5.31 -4.15 -8.99
C GLU A 46 4.07 -3.33 -8.67
N LEU A 47 3.55 -3.44 -7.44
CA LEU A 47 2.41 -2.64 -6.99
C LEU A 47 2.76 -1.16 -6.96
N GLU A 48 3.92 -0.79 -6.39
CA GLU A 48 4.42 0.59 -6.33
C GLU A 48 4.52 1.21 -7.73
N LYS A 49 5.14 0.51 -8.69
CA LYS A 49 5.20 0.96 -10.10
C LYS A 49 3.83 1.12 -10.75
N LYS A 50 2.90 0.19 -10.53
CA LYS A 50 1.53 0.26 -11.07
C LYS A 50 0.75 1.43 -10.47
N LEU A 51 0.92 1.69 -9.18
CA LEU A 51 0.28 2.81 -8.49
C LEU A 51 0.83 4.15 -8.97
N ALA A 52 2.16 4.29 -9.09
CA ALA A 52 2.80 5.49 -9.62
C ALA A 52 2.29 5.81 -11.03
N LYS A 53 2.26 4.80 -11.92
CA LYS A 53 1.68 4.94 -13.27
C LYS A 53 0.20 5.33 -13.24
N PHE A 54 -0.60 4.69 -12.39
CA PHE A 54 -2.03 4.97 -12.27
C PHE A 54 -2.31 6.39 -11.76
N LYS A 55 -1.44 6.90 -10.87
CA LYS A 55 -1.56 8.25 -10.30
C LYS A 55 -0.86 9.33 -11.11
N GLY A 56 -0.05 8.96 -12.11
CA GLY A 56 0.75 9.90 -12.89
C GLY A 56 1.87 10.55 -12.09
N THR A 57 2.42 9.85 -11.10
CA THR A 57 3.54 10.32 -10.26
C THR A 57 4.83 9.60 -10.63
N GLU A 58 5.98 10.15 -10.21
CA GLU A 58 7.30 9.58 -10.47
C GLU A 58 7.49 8.23 -9.78
N ASP A 59 6.99 8.10 -8.55
CA ASP A 59 7.07 6.87 -7.76
C ASP A 59 5.86 6.74 -6.80
N ALA A 60 5.77 5.61 -6.10
CA ALA A 60 4.82 5.37 -5.01
C ALA A 60 5.45 4.48 -3.93
N LEU A 61 5.02 4.69 -2.68
CA LEU A 61 5.42 3.87 -1.53
C LEU A 61 4.17 3.31 -0.82
N VAL A 62 4.14 2.00 -0.59
CA VAL A 62 2.99 1.33 0.03
C VAL A 62 3.18 1.14 1.54
N TYR A 63 2.15 1.53 2.30
CA TYR A 63 2.01 1.26 3.74
C TYR A 63 0.84 0.30 4.00
N GLN A 64 0.82 -0.32 5.19
CA GLN A 64 -0.23 -1.28 5.56
C GLN A 64 -1.63 -0.65 5.64
N THR A 65 -1.72 0.63 6.00
CA THR A 65 -2.98 1.37 6.08
C THR A 65 -2.77 2.84 5.70
N GLY A 66 -3.85 3.55 5.38
CA GLY A 66 -3.80 5.01 5.15
C GLY A 66 -3.39 5.80 6.40
N PHE A 67 -3.74 5.31 7.60
CA PHE A 67 -3.28 5.90 8.85
C PHE A 67 -1.75 5.77 9.00
N ALA A 68 -1.19 4.58 8.76
CA ALA A 68 0.25 4.35 8.85
C ALA A 68 1.02 5.17 7.81
N ALA A 69 0.45 5.37 6.61
CA ALA A 69 1.02 6.27 5.61
C ALA A 69 1.10 7.70 6.16
N ASN A 70 0.00 8.25 6.68
CA ASN A 70 -0.01 9.64 7.18
C ASN A 70 0.88 9.82 8.41
N ALA A 71 0.75 8.94 9.41
CA ALA A 71 1.53 9.01 10.64
C ALA A 71 3.03 8.76 10.41
N GLY A 72 3.37 7.95 9.42
CA GLY A 72 4.76 7.65 9.05
C GLY A 72 5.39 8.69 8.13
N LEU A 73 4.66 9.22 7.14
CA LEU A 73 5.22 10.09 6.10
C LEU A 73 5.23 11.56 6.49
N ILE A 74 4.11 12.10 7.01
CA ILE A 74 3.96 13.54 7.21
C ILE A 74 5.05 14.10 8.14
N PRO A 75 5.39 13.47 9.28
CA PRO A 75 6.48 13.97 10.14
C PRO A 75 7.86 13.95 9.49
N GLN A 76 8.08 13.15 8.44
CA GLN A 76 9.36 13.10 7.72
C GLN A 76 9.51 14.24 6.71
N LEU A 77 8.41 14.92 6.38
CA LEU A 77 8.40 16.07 5.47
C LEU A 77 8.58 17.41 6.19
N ALA A 78 8.59 17.42 7.52
CA ALA A 78 8.69 18.63 8.34
C ALA A 78 9.86 18.52 9.34
N GLY A 79 10.63 19.58 9.46
CA GLY A 79 11.76 19.71 10.36
C GLY A 79 11.56 20.81 11.41
N LYS A 80 12.64 21.11 12.13
CA LYS A 80 12.65 22.19 13.13
C LYS A 80 12.43 23.54 12.43
N GLY A 81 11.36 24.23 12.79
CA GLY A 81 11.01 25.56 12.26
C GLY A 81 9.92 25.53 11.18
N ASP A 82 9.55 24.34 10.69
CA ASP A 82 8.42 24.19 9.77
C ASP A 82 7.08 24.22 10.51
N ILE A 83 6.01 24.55 9.78
CA ILE A 83 4.64 24.60 10.29
C ILE A 83 3.77 23.64 9.48
N ILE A 84 3.03 22.78 10.16
CA ILE A 84 1.99 21.93 9.56
C ILE A 84 0.64 22.60 9.79
N ILE A 85 -0.14 22.80 8.72
CA ILE A 85 -1.51 23.32 8.76
C ILE A 85 -2.45 22.18 8.34
N SER A 86 -3.44 21.86 9.17
CA SER A 86 -4.43 20.81 8.94
C SER A 86 -5.85 21.31 9.04
#